data_AF-A0A6C0KX96-F1
#
_entry.id   AF-A0A6C0KX96-F1
#
_cell.length_a   1.000
_cell.length_b   1.000
_cell.length_c   1.000
_cell.angle_alpha   90.00
_cell.angle_beta   90.00
_cell.angle_gamma   90.00
#
_symmetry.space_group_name_H-M   'P 1'
#
loop_
_entity.id
_entity.type
_entity.pdbx_description
1 polymer ?
#
loop_
_entity_poly.entity_id
_entity_poly.type
_entity_poly.pdbx_seq_one_letter_code
_entity_poly.pdbx_strand_id
1 'polypeptide(L)'
;MSPSEWGPKVWYLLHRVAFFSNRTDIPGAWKNVIQQLSMTMPCSLCRTHMQTYCKQVPLGFPSGASGAVIRDTIVNWLFHFHNSVNSRKGVDSFDYEFLRPFYGLGIHADAVIDGRRVLKEIEEMWIDVPHILFGNSVRHLLGLIGGGELG
;
A
#
# COMPACT_ATOMS: atom_id res chain seq x y z
N MET A 1 18.25 7.28 6.35
CA MET A 1 17.39 6.33 7.09
C MET A 1 17.40 4.98 6.39
N SER A 2 17.65 3.90 7.14
CA SER A 2 17.69 2.54 6.61
C SER A 2 16.30 2.02 6.25
N PRO A 3 16.11 1.31 5.12
CA PRO A 3 14.84 0.64 4.78
C PRO A 3 14.33 -0.33 5.85
N SER A 4 15.20 -0.89 6.68
CA SER A 4 14.80 -1.78 7.77
C SER A 4 14.00 -1.09 8.87
N GLU A 5 14.13 0.23 9.02
CA GLU A 5 13.47 1.00 10.08
C GLU A 5 12.01 1.30 9.71
N TRP A 6 11.76 1.79 8.49
CA TRP A 6 10.44 2.25 8.05
C TRP A 6 9.72 1.25 7.14
N GLY A 7 10.47 0.38 6.44
CA GLY A 7 9.92 -0.57 5.47
C GLY A 7 8.81 -1.46 6.04
N PRO A 8 9.00 -2.09 7.21
CA PRO A 8 7.94 -2.92 7.82
C PRO A 8 6.63 -2.17 8.05
N LYS A 9 6.68 -0.89 8.47
CA LYS A 9 5.48 -0.06 8.69
C LYS A 9 4.76 0.26 7.38
N VAL A 10 5.52 0.61 6.34
CA VAL A 10 4.96 0.86 5.00
C VAL A 10 4.30 -0.40 4.45
N TRP A 11 4.97 -1.56 4.52
CA TRP A 11 4.39 -2.82 4.06
C TRP A 11 3.13 -3.19 4.84
N TYR A 12 3.16 -3.04 6.17
CA TYR A 12 2.00 -3.27 7.01
C TYR A 12 0.84 -2.37 6.60
N LEU A 13 1.06 -1.06 6.46
CA LEU A 13 0.04 -0.11 6.02
C LEU A 13 -0.57 -0.53 4.67
N LEU A 14 0.26 -0.80 3.66
CA LEU A 14 -0.22 -1.16 2.33
C LEU A 14 -1.05 -2.44 2.36
N HIS A 15 -0.53 -3.52 2.94
CA HIS A 15 -1.27 -4.78 2.98
C HIS A 15 -2.54 -4.68 3.83
N ARG A 16 -2.47 -4.02 4.99
CA ARG A 16 -3.64 -3.79 5.86
C ARG A 16 -4.75 -3.08 5.09
N VAL A 17 -4.44 -1.95 4.46
CA VAL A 17 -5.44 -1.14 3.74
C VAL A 17 -5.96 -1.86 2.48
N ALA A 18 -5.12 -2.67 1.82
CA ALA A 18 -5.52 -3.43 0.64
C ALA A 18 -6.64 -4.43 0.91
N PHE A 19 -6.63 -5.10 2.07
CA PHE A 19 -7.67 -6.08 2.43
C PHE A 19 -9.07 -5.48 2.62
N PHE A 20 -9.17 -4.16 2.82
CA PHE A 20 -10.45 -3.45 3.00
C PHE A 20 -10.77 -2.53 1.81
N SER A 21 -10.05 -2.69 0.69
CA SER A 21 -10.19 -1.88 -0.52
C SER A 21 -11.18 -2.49 -1.51
N ASN A 22 -12.45 -2.64 -1.11
CA ASN A 22 -13.49 -3.33 -1.87
C ASN A 22 -14.55 -2.38 -2.48
N ARG A 23 -14.26 -1.08 -2.64
CA ARG A 23 -15.13 -0.14 -3.36
C ARG A 23 -14.71 -0.01 -4.82
N THR A 24 -15.66 0.31 -5.69
CA THR A 24 -15.42 0.45 -7.13
C THR A 24 -14.69 1.75 -7.51
N ASP A 25 -14.66 2.74 -6.63
CA ASP A 25 -14.05 4.05 -6.83
C ASP A 25 -12.61 4.17 -6.26
N ILE A 26 -12.16 3.14 -5.54
CA ILE A 26 -10.82 3.03 -4.95
C ILE A 26 -9.65 2.84 -5.94
N PRO A 27 -9.80 2.30 -7.18
CA PRO A 27 -8.68 2.09 -8.10
C PRO A 27 -7.80 3.32 -8.35
N GLY A 28 -8.39 4.50 -8.51
CA GLY A 28 -7.66 5.75 -8.74
C GLY A 28 -6.83 6.15 -7.51
N ALA A 29 -7.40 6.04 -6.31
CA ALA A 29 -6.73 6.34 -5.06
C ALA A 29 -5.51 5.43 -4.84
N TRP A 30 -5.61 4.13 -5.14
CA TRP A 30 -4.46 3.22 -5.05
C TRP A 30 -3.34 3.57 -6.02
N LYS A 31 -3.68 3.86 -7.27
CA LYS A 31 -2.67 4.27 -8.26
C LYS A 31 -1.90 5.49 -7.79
N ASN A 32 -2.60 6.47 -7.20
CA ASN A 32 -1.96 7.65 -6.63
C ASN A 32 -1.08 7.30 -5.42
N VAL A 33 -1.54 6.47 -4.47
CA VAL A 33 -0.72 6.01 -3.33
C VAL A 33 0.57 5.34 -3.81
N ILE A 34 0.48 4.39 -4.75
CA ILE A 34 1.64 3.68 -5.31
C ILE A 34 2.58 4.65 -6.04
N GLN A 35 2.04 5.58 -6.83
CA GLN A 35 2.84 6.59 -7.52
C GLN A 35 3.60 7.49 -6.54
N GLN A 36 2.91 8.08 -5.55
CA GLN A 36 3.55 8.94 -4.55
C GLN A 36 4.59 8.18 -3.74
N LEU A 37 4.29 6.96 -3.29
CA LEU A 37 5.26 6.14 -2.57
C LEU A 37 6.54 5.90 -3.39
N SER A 38 6.41 5.63 -4.69
CA SER A 38 7.56 5.42 -5.58
C SER A 38 8.47 6.64 -5.73
N MET A 39 7.97 7.85 -5.42
CA MET A 39 8.70 9.11 -5.48
C MET A 39 9.18 9.60 -4.12
N THR A 40 8.47 9.23 -3.05
CA THR A 40 8.69 9.79 -1.71
C THR A 40 9.66 8.99 -0.85
N MET A 41 9.75 7.66 -0.95
CA MET A 41 10.54 6.84 0.00
C MET A 41 11.95 7.42 0.26
N PRO A 42 12.46 7.48 1.51
CA PRO A 42 13.75 8.09 1.85
C PRO A 42 14.97 7.42 1.19
N CYS A 43 14.80 6.20 0.67
CA CYS A 43 15.84 5.41 0.02
C CYS A 43 15.75 5.55 -1.51
N SER A 44 16.76 6.19 -2.13
CA SER A 44 16.82 6.40 -3.58
C SER A 44 16.77 5.10 -4.38
N LEU A 45 17.54 4.09 -3.97
CA LEU A 45 17.56 2.78 -4.62
C LEU A 45 16.17 2.11 -4.56
N CYS A 46 15.49 2.23 -3.42
CA CYS A 46 14.14 1.70 -3.23
C CYS A 46 13.13 2.38 -4.16
N ARG A 47 13.24 3.70 -4.34
CA ARG A 47 12.45 4.45 -5.34
C ARG A 47 12.68 3.92 -6.75
N THR A 48 13.94 3.80 -7.18
CA THR A 48 14.28 3.27 -8.51
C THR A 48 13.75 1.87 -8.74
N HIS A 49 13.89 0.97 -7.76
CA HIS A 49 13.37 -0.39 -7.85
C HIS A 49 11.85 -0.44 -7.94
N MET A 50 11.15 0.35 -7.12
CA MET A 50 9.69 0.43 -7.18
C MET A 50 9.20 1.02 -8.50
N GLN A 51 9.81 2.10 -8.98
CA GLN A 51 9.48 2.70 -10.27
C GLN A 51 9.69 1.71 -11.43
N THR A 52 10.76 0.93 -11.39
CA THR A 52 11.04 -0.12 -12.38
C THR A 52 9.98 -1.22 -12.32
N TYR A 53 9.63 -1.70 -11.12
CA TYR A 53 8.58 -2.69 -10.93
C TYR A 53 7.23 -2.18 -11.43
N CYS A 54 6.82 -0.96 -11.08
CA CYS A 54 5.55 -0.37 -11.52
C CYS A 54 5.46 -0.21 -13.05
N LYS A 55 6.59 0.01 -13.74
CA LYS A 55 6.63 0.05 -15.21
C LYS A 55 6.45 -1.34 -15.84
N GLN A 56 7.03 -2.37 -15.22
CA GLN A 56 6.98 -3.75 -15.71
C GLN A 56 5.66 -4.44 -15.37
N VAL A 57 5.14 -4.19 -14.18
CA VAL A 57 3.94 -4.81 -13.61
C VAL A 57 3.02 -3.69 -13.10
N PRO A 58 2.32 -2.98 -14.00
CA PRO A 58 1.43 -1.89 -13.58
C PRO A 58 0.24 -2.42 -12.77
N LEU A 59 -0.23 -1.64 -11.79
CA LEU A 59 -1.48 -1.94 -11.07
C LEU A 59 -2.69 -1.63 -11.98
N GLY A 60 -3.13 -2.65 -12.70
CA GLY A 60 -4.27 -2.60 -13.61
C GLY A 60 -5.53 -3.23 -13.02
N PHE A 61 -6.69 -2.73 -13.41
CA PHE A 61 -7.99 -3.23 -12.96
C PHE A 61 -8.86 -3.57 -14.18
N PRO A 62 -9.60 -4.70 -14.18
CA PRO A 62 -10.55 -5.00 -15.23
C PRO A 62 -11.66 -3.94 -15.32
N SER A 63 -12.14 -3.65 -16.53
CA SER A 63 -13.30 -2.77 -16.72
C SER A 63 -14.54 -3.37 -16.06
N GLY A 64 -15.29 -2.56 -15.31
CA GLY A 64 -16.48 -3.02 -14.58
C GLY A 64 -16.19 -4.00 -13.44
N ALA A 65 -14.94 -4.08 -12.95
CA ALA A 65 -14.59 -4.97 -11.85
C ALA A 65 -15.44 -4.69 -10.60
N SER A 66 -15.92 -5.76 -9.97
CA SER A 66 -16.59 -5.68 -8.68
C SER A 66 -15.61 -5.28 -7.57
N GLY A 67 -16.14 -4.81 -6.45
CA GLY A 67 -15.36 -4.48 -5.27
C GLY A 67 -14.43 -5.61 -4.79
N ALA A 68 -14.92 -6.85 -4.81
CA ALA A 68 -14.11 -8.02 -4.42
C ALA A 68 -12.93 -8.23 -5.38
N VAL A 69 -13.16 -8.13 -6.70
CA VAL A 69 -12.11 -8.26 -7.72
C VAL A 69 -11.07 -7.14 -7.58
N ILE A 70 -11.50 -5.91 -7.30
CA ILE A 70 -10.60 -4.77 -7.04
C ILE A 70 -9.69 -5.05 -5.82
N ARG A 71 -10.28 -5.45 -4.69
CA ARG A 71 -9.52 -5.82 -3.48
C ARG A 71 -8.48 -6.89 -3.78
N ASP A 72 -8.92 -8.00 -4.40
CA ASP A 72 -8.05 -9.15 -4.66
C ASP A 72 -6.92 -8.79 -5.64
N THR A 73 -7.20 -7.90 -6.61
CA THR A 73 -6.20 -7.36 -7.53
C THR A 73 -5.10 -6.60 -6.78
N ILE A 74 -5.47 -5.74 -5.83
CA ILE A 74 -4.51 -4.95 -5.04
C ILE A 74 -3.69 -5.85 -4.11
N VAL A 75 -4.35 -6.77 -3.40
CA VAL A 75 -3.70 -7.72 -2.49
C VAL A 75 -2.67 -8.57 -3.24
N ASN A 76 -3.05 -9.12 -4.40
CA ASN A 76 -2.16 -9.93 -5.23
C ASN A 76 -0.99 -9.12 -5.78
N TRP A 77 -1.25 -7.91 -6.26
CA TRP A 77 -0.20 -7.05 -6.80
C TRP A 77 0.85 -6.70 -5.73
N LEU A 78 0.41 -6.32 -4.52
CA LEU A 78 1.31 -6.04 -3.40
C LEU A 78 2.09 -7.26 -2.95
N PHE A 79 1.45 -8.44 -2.91
CA PHE A 79 2.11 -9.70 -2.57
C PHE A 79 3.28 -10.00 -3.52
N HIS A 80 3.03 -9.96 -4.83
CA HIS A 80 4.07 -10.21 -5.82
C HIS A 80 5.16 -9.13 -5.78
N PHE A 81 4.78 -7.88 -5.55
CA PHE A 81 5.77 -6.80 -5.40
C PHE A 81 6.66 -7.03 -4.19
N HIS A 82 6.09 -7.30 -3.02
CA HIS A 82 6.84 -7.53 -1.79
C HIS A 82 7.76 -8.75 -1.92
N ASN A 83 7.27 -9.87 -2.47
CA ASN A 83 8.10 -11.06 -2.69
C ASN A 83 9.20 -10.82 -3.74
N SER A 84 8.98 -9.97 -4.75
CA SER A 84 10.06 -9.56 -5.66
C SER A 84 11.15 -8.76 -4.94
N VAL A 85 10.80 -7.98 -3.91
CA VAL A 85 11.76 -7.28 -3.05
C VAL A 85 12.50 -8.27 -2.14
N ASN A 86 11.81 -9.24 -1.55
CA ASN A 86 12.43 -10.28 -0.71
C ASN A 86 13.45 -11.10 -1.50
N SER A 87 13.07 -11.56 -2.70
CA SER A 87 13.97 -12.28 -3.60
C SER A 87 15.25 -11.49 -3.93
N ARG A 88 15.12 -10.19 -4.26
CA ARG A 88 16.28 -9.31 -4.50
C ARG A 88 17.19 -9.15 -3.29
N LYS A 89 16.64 -9.25 -2.07
CA LYS A 89 17.38 -9.15 -0.81
C LYS A 89 17.94 -10.50 -0.34
N GLY A 90 17.63 -11.61 -1.01
CA GLY A 90 17.95 -12.96 -0.54
C GLY A 90 17.20 -13.35 0.74
N VAL A 91 15.99 -12.81 0.94
CA VAL A 91 15.09 -13.15 2.04
C VAL A 91 14.03 -14.11 1.51
N ASP A 92 13.59 -15.05 2.34
CA ASP A 92 12.53 -16.01 2.00
C ASP A 92 11.24 -15.30 1.55
N SER A 93 10.53 -15.94 0.64
CA SER A 93 9.21 -15.48 0.22
C SER A 93 8.21 -15.61 1.36
N PHE A 94 7.31 -14.64 1.47
CA PHE A 94 6.13 -14.76 2.31
C PHE A 94 5.10 -15.64 1.60
N ASP A 95 4.47 -16.58 2.32
CA ASP A 95 3.45 -17.45 1.73
C ASP A 95 2.09 -16.74 1.67
N TYR A 96 1.42 -16.91 0.53
CA TYR A 96 0.17 -16.20 0.24
C TYR A 96 -0.92 -16.48 1.28
N GLU A 97 -1.01 -17.72 1.78
CA GLU A 97 -2.01 -18.15 2.75
C GLU A 97 -1.96 -17.37 4.06
N PHE A 98 -0.81 -16.81 4.42
CA PHE A 98 -0.64 -16.01 5.63
C PHE A 98 -1.05 -14.55 5.45
N LEU A 99 -1.32 -14.06 4.23
CA LEU A 99 -1.65 -12.64 4.03
C LEU A 99 -2.89 -12.24 4.82
N ARG A 100 -3.97 -13.03 4.75
CA ARG A 100 -5.22 -12.72 5.43
C ARG A 100 -5.08 -12.83 6.95
N PRO A 101 -4.52 -13.91 7.54
CA PRO A 101 -4.27 -13.98 8.97
C PRO A 101 -3.45 -12.80 9.52
N PHE A 102 -2.46 -12.31 8.75
CA PHE A 102 -1.59 -11.22 9.21
C PHE A 102 -2.17 -9.82 9.00
N TYR A 103 -2.86 -9.57 7.88
CA TYR A 103 -3.26 -8.21 7.50
C TYR A 103 -4.77 -8.00 7.37
N GLY A 104 -5.55 -9.07 7.16
CA GLY A 104 -6.94 -9.00 6.70
C GLY A 104 -8.02 -9.28 7.74
N LEU A 105 -7.69 -9.40 9.03
CA LEU A 105 -8.67 -9.67 10.09
C LEU A 105 -9.34 -8.38 10.62
N GLY A 106 -10.57 -8.47 11.11
CA GLY A 106 -11.33 -7.32 11.66
C GLY A 106 -12.28 -6.68 10.64
N ILE A 107 -12.69 -5.43 10.90
CA ILE A 107 -13.65 -4.69 10.07
C ILE A 107 -13.03 -3.43 9.45
N HIS A 108 -13.77 -2.79 8.52
CA HIS A 108 -13.36 -1.55 7.86
C HIS A 108 -12.97 -0.44 8.84
N ALA A 109 -13.74 -0.26 9.93
CA ALA A 109 -13.44 0.74 10.94
C ALA A 109 -12.07 0.52 11.60
N ASP A 110 -11.74 -0.73 11.96
CA ASP A 110 -10.43 -1.08 12.53
C ASP A 110 -9.31 -0.77 11.54
N ALA A 111 -9.48 -1.12 10.27
CA ALA A 111 -8.49 -0.88 9.23
C ALA A 111 -8.23 0.62 9.02
N VAL A 112 -9.27 1.46 9.12
CA VAL A 112 -9.13 2.91 8.99
C VAL A 112 -8.41 3.51 10.20
N ILE A 113 -8.80 3.12 11.41
CA ILE A 113 -8.15 3.59 12.65
C ILE A 113 -6.67 3.20 12.65
N ASP A 114 -6.41 1.93 12.34
CA ASP A 114 -5.05 1.38 12.32
C ASP A 114 -4.21 2.00 11.20
N GLY A 115 -4.78 2.16 10.00
CA GLY A 115 -4.11 2.81 8.88
C GLY A 115 -3.74 4.27 9.19
N ARG A 116 -4.60 5.03 9.89
CA ARG A 116 -4.29 6.40 10.33
C ARG A 116 -3.16 6.42 11.34
N ARG A 117 -3.17 5.50 12.31
CA ARG A 117 -2.10 5.36 13.32
C ARG A 117 -0.76 5.09 12.65
N VAL A 118 -0.69 4.07 11.79
CA VAL A 118 0.56 3.68 11.12
C VAL A 118 1.03 4.75 10.14
N LEU A 119 0.12 5.45 9.45
CA LEU A 119 0.49 6.58 8.61
C LEU A 119 1.18 7.67 9.43
N LYS A 120 0.63 8.04 10.60
CA LYS A 120 1.24 9.05 11.47
C LYS A 120 2.66 8.65 11.89
N GLU A 121 2.88 7.39 12.26
CA GLU A 121 4.22 6.88 12.59
C GLU A 121 5.19 6.98 11.40
N ILE A 122 4.73 6.70 10.18
CA ILE A 122 5.55 6.84 8.96
C ILE A 122 5.90 8.32 8.72
N GLU A 123 4.95 9.23 8.87
CA GLU A 123 5.17 10.68 8.67
C GLU A 123 6.16 11.25 9.69
N GLU A 124 6.07 10.83 10.96
CA GLU A 124 7.03 11.18 12.00
C GLU A 124 8.45 10.68 11.65
N MET A 125 8.57 9.46 11.14
CA MET A 125 9.85 8.93 10.66
C MET A 125 10.35 9.67 9.40
N TRP A 126 9.45 10.13 8.55
CA TRP A 126 9.78 10.77 7.27
C TRP A 126 9.80 12.29 7.35
N ILE A 127 9.98 12.86 8.54
CA ILE A 127 9.90 14.30 8.77
C ILE A 127 10.80 15.13 7.83
N ASP A 128 11.97 14.61 7.47
CA ASP A 128 12.95 15.26 6.58
C ASP A 128 12.76 14.92 5.09
N VAL A 129 11.64 14.30 4.73
CA VAL A 129 11.31 13.86 3.37
C VAL A 129 10.05 14.58 2.92
N PRO A 130 9.90 14.98 1.64
CA PRO A 130 8.68 15.62 1.12
C PRO A 130 7.53 14.61 1.00
N HIS A 131 6.96 14.19 2.13
CA HIS A 131 6.00 13.10 2.24
C HIS A 131 4.53 13.53 2.21
N ILE A 132 4.27 14.84 2.19
CA ILE A 132 2.91 15.41 2.26
C ILE A 132 1.98 14.82 1.19
N LEU A 133 2.44 14.68 -0.06
CA LEU A 133 1.62 14.13 -1.14
C LEU A 133 1.30 12.65 -0.94
N PHE A 134 2.26 11.87 -0.46
CA PHE A 134 2.03 10.47 -0.08
C PHE A 134 1.02 10.39 1.06
N GLY A 135 1.20 11.16 2.14
CA GLY A 135 0.29 11.19 3.28
C GLY A 135 -1.13 11.58 2.89
N ASN A 136 -1.31 12.61 2.06
CA ASN A 136 -2.61 13.02 1.56
C ASN A 136 -3.28 11.93 0.71
N SER A 137 -2.52 11.23 -0.12
CA SER A 137 -3.02 10.12 -0.94
C SER A 137 -3.53 8.97 -0.07
N VAL A 138 -2.78 8.63 1.00
CA VAL A 138 -3.20 7.58 1.95
C VAL A 138 -4.43 8.04 2.75
N ARG A 139 -4.48 9.27 3.25
CA ARG A 139 -5.65 9.79 3.99
C ARG A 139 -6.91 9.78 3.12
N HIS A 140 -6.81 10.16 1.86
CA HIS A 140 -7.93 10.08 0.92
C HIS A 140 -8.41 8.64 0.74
N LEU A 141 -7.49 7.69 0.50
CA LEU A 141 -7.82 6.27 0.40
C LEU A 141 -8.50 5.72 1.66
N LEU A 142 -7.99 6.07 2.85
CA LEU A 142 -8.60 5.70 4.13
C LEU A 142 -9.99 6.31 4.30
N GLY A 143 -10.21 7.52 3.79
CA GLY A 143 -11.54 8.16 3.73
C GLY A 143 -12.55 7.34 2.92
N LEU A 144 -12.17 6.90 1.71
CA LEU A 144 -13.02 6.04 0.87
C LEU A 144 -13.35 4.72 1.57
N ILE A 145 -12.35 4.05 2.15
CA ILE A 145 -12.53 2.79 2.88
C ILE A 145 -13.46 2.95 4.09
N GLY A 146 -13.42 4.11 4.74
CA GLY A 146 -14.29 4.47 5.86
C GLY A 146 -15.71 4.89 5.47
N GLY A 147 -16.07 4.82 4.18
CA GLY A 147 -17.41 5.20 3.71
C GLY A 147 -17.55 6.66 3.27
N GLY A 148 -16.45 7.41 3.16
CA GLY A 148 -16.47 8.79 2.66
C GLY A 148 -16.95 8.92 1.21
N GLU A 149 -17.37 10.14 0.85
CA GLU A 149 -17.79 10.51 -0.51
C GLU A 149 -16.59 10.75 -1.44
N LEU A 150 -16.85 10.75 -2.75
CA LEU A 150 -15.89 11.19 -3.76
C LEU A 150 -15.79 12.71 -3.69
N GLY A 151 -14.68 13.20 -3.15
CA GLY A 151 -14.35 14.63 -3.14
C GLY A 151 -13.95 15.16 -4.50
#